data_AF-A0AAD4SHX5-F1
#
_entry.id   AF-A0AAD4SHX5-F1
#
_cell.length_a   1.000
_cell.length_b   1.000
_cell.length_c   1.000
_cell.angle_alpha   90.00
_cell.angle_beta   90.00
_cell.angle_gamma   90.00
#
_symmetry.space_group_name_H-M   'P 1'
#
loop_
_entity.id
_entity.type
_entity.pdbx_description
1 polymer ?
#
loop_
_entity_poly.entity_id
_entity_poly.type
_entity_poly.pdbx_seq_one_letter_code
_entity_poly.pdbx_strand_id
1 'polypeptide(L)'
;MEDADICTHQNDYVNVWTMTDNIWSRHSDITADGSDMFYGGPIQTLQNGEILFEGGPRVEEGSSLLSYDPSLETTRTLKIHDFPYESIVETYIETLVALNSGTYVRQ
;
A
#
# COMPACT_ATOMS: atom_id res chain seq x y z
N MET A 1 -8.51 -23.38 28.57
CA MET A 1 -7.29 -22.59 28.32
C MET A 1 -7.27 -22.45 26.82
N GLU A 2 -7.75 -21.32 26.34
CA GLU A 2 -8.01 -21.10 24.91
C GLU A 2 -6.68 -21.10 24.18
N ASP A 3 -6.59 -21.94 23.14
CA ASP A 3 -5.57 -21.82 22.10
C ASP A 3 -5.73 -20.43 21.49
N ALA A 4 -4.83 -19.52 21.87
CA ALA A 4 -4.58 -18.36 21.04
C ALA A 4 -4.04 -18.93 19.74
N ASP A 5 -4.85 -18.86 18.69
CA ASP A 5 -4.45 -19.13 17.32
C ASP A 5 -3.42 -18.03 16.95
N ILE A 6 -2.19 -18.20 17.45
CA ILE A 6 -1.07 -17.35 17.09
C ILE A 6 -0.79 -17.72 15.65
N CYS A 7 -1.42 -16.99 14.73
CA CYS A 7 -1.00 -16.94 13.35
C CYS A 7 0.46 -16.46 13.35
N THR A 8 1.39 -17.41 13.45
CA THR A 8 2.80 -17.19 13.20
C THR A 8 2.92 -16.94 11.70
N HIS A 9 2.74 -15.68 11.32
CA HIS A 9 2.97 -15.17 9.97
C HIS A 9 4.47 -15.21 9.67
N GLN A 10 5.03 -16.42 9.62
CA GLN A 10 6.39 -16.65 9.18
C GLN A 10 6.39 -16.57 7.65
N ASN A 11 7.02 -15.53 7.14
CA ASN A 11 7.27 -15.28 5.71
C ASN A 11 6.08 -14.70 4.91
N ASP A 12 5.43 -13.66 5.41
CA ASP A 12 4.57 -12.85 4.55
C ASP A 12 5.46 -12.09 3.55
N TYR A 13 5.35 -12.44 2.27
CA TYR A 13 6.01 -11.72 1.17
C TYR A 13 4.95 -10.95 0.38
N VAL A 14 5.20 -9.66 0.15
CA VAL A 14 4.35 -8.83 -0.70
C VAL A 14 5.00 -8.68 -2.06
N ASN A 15 4.34 -9.18 -3.10
CA ASN A 15 4.79 -8.98 -4.47
C ASN A 15 4.37 -7.58 -4.94
N VAL A 16 5.34 -6.77 -5.37
CA VAL A 16 5.08 -5.47 -5.97
C VAL A 16 5.01 -5.63 -7.48
N TRP A 17 3.93 -5.09 -8.07
CA TRP A 17 3.70 -5.10 -9.51
C TRP A 17 3.52 -3.68 -10.03
N THR A 18 4.06 -3.42 -11.21
CA THR A 18 3.93 -2.13 -11.91
C THR A 18 3.12 -2.32 -13.18
N MET A 19 2.13 -1.45 -13.39
CA MET A 19 1.38 -1.37 -14.64
C MET A 19 1.96 -0.26 -15.52
N THR A 20 2.35 -0.61 -16.74
CA THR A 20 2.73 0.34 -17.79
C THR A 20 2.01 -0.06 -19.08
N ASP A 21 1.34 0.89 -19.75
CA ASP A 21 0.59 0.63 -20.99
C ASP A 21 -0.37 -0.57 -20.91
N ASN A 22 -1.08 -0.71 -19.77
CA ASN A 22 -1.97 -1.83 -19.45
C ASN A 22 -1.30 -3.21 -19.36
N ILE A 23 0.03 -3.26 -19.23
CA ILE A 23 0.80 -4.49 -19.04
C ILE A 23 1.35 -4.51 -17.62
N TRP A 24 1.07 -5.60 -16.90
CA TRP A 24 1.59 -5.85 -15.57
C TRP A 24 2.99 -6.49 -15.64
N SER A 25 3.92 -5.94 -14.88
CA SER A 25 5.27 -6.49 -14.71
C SER A 25 5.62 -6.60 -13.23
N ARG A 26 6.24 -7.70 -12.81
CA ARG A 26 6.70 -7.88 -11.43
C ARG A 26 7.92 -6.99 -11.21
N HIS A 27 7.87 -6.18 -10.16
CA HIS A 27 8.92 -5.22 -9.85
C HIS A 27 9.87 -5.75 -8.77
N SER A 28 9.33 -6.18 -7.63
CA SER A 28 10.11 -6.63 -6.48
C SER A 28 9.25 -7.44 -5.51
N ASP A 29 9.90 -8.08 -4.53
CA ASP A 29 9.24 -8.73 -3.41
C ASP A 29 9.67 -8.01 -2.12
N ILE A 30 8.71 -7.71 -1.26
CA ILE A 30 8.96 -7.15 0.07
C ILE A 30 8.87 -8.30 1.05
N THR A 31 9.99 -8.64 1.66
CA THR A 31 10.03 -9.62 2.73
C THR A 31 9.61 -8.94 4.03
N ALA A 32 8.48 -9.33 4.62
CA ALA A 32 8.07 -8.84 5.93
C ALA A 32 8.85 -9.52 7.08
N ASP A 33 10.13 -9.86 6.87
CA ASP A 33 10.93 -10.56 7.87
C ASP A 33 11.40 -9.58 8.95
N GLY A 34 10.84 -9.73 10.15
CA GLY A 34 11.33 -9.08 11.38
C GLY A 34 10.68 -7.74 11.75
N SER A 35 9.86 -7.15 10.88
CA SER A 35 9.03 -6.02 11.27
C SER A 35 7.64 -6.54 11.67
N ASP A 36 7.18 -6.29 12.89
CA ASP A 36 5.80 -6.54 13.35
C ASP A 36 4.80 -5.63 12.61
N MET A 37 4.84 -5.63 11.28
CA MET A 37 4.10 -4.78 10.36
C MET A 37 3.21 -5.65 9.49
N PHE A 38 2.02 -5.14 9.19
CA PHE A 38 1.22 -5.65 8.09
C PHE A 38 1.31 -4.67 6.92
N TYR A 39 1.38 -5.23 5.72
CA TYR A 39 1.35 -4.48 4.48
C TYR A 39 0.02 -4.79 3.80
N GLY A 40 -0.83 -3.77 3.67
CA GLY A 40 -2.06 -3.81 2.90
C GLY A 40 -1.77 -3.53 1.42
N GLY A 41 -2.53 -2.62 0.83
CA GLY A 41 -2.37 -2.25 -0.58
C GLY A 41 -1.23 -1.26 -0.83
N PRO A 42 -0.39 -1.45 -1.87
CA PRO A 42 0.46 -0.38 -2.38
C PRO A 42 -0.40 0.75 -2.95
N ILE A 43 -0.08 1.99 -2.57
CA ILE A 43 -0.79 3.20 -2.99
C ILE A 43 -0.08 3.87 -4.15
N GLN A 44 1.23 4.12 -4.01
CA GLN A 44 2.03 4.80 -5.03
C GLN A 44 3.53 4.60 -4.82
N THR A 45 4.30 4.76 -5.89
CA THR A 45 5.75 4.94 -5.82
C THR A 45 6.08 6.44 -5.77
N LEU A 46 6.85 6.85 -4.78
CA LEU A 46 7.32 8.23 -4.58
C LEU A 46 8.49 8.54 -5.52
N GLN A 47 8.78 9.83 -5.73
CA GLN A 47 9.86 10.27 -6.64
C GLN A 47 11.26 9.78 -6.23
N ASN A 48 11.46 9.49 -4.94
CA ASN A 48 12.71 8.93 -4.42
C ASN A 48 12.78 7.40 -4.53
N GLY A 49 11.78 6.74 -5.12
CA GLY A 49 11.72 5.28 -5.27
C GLY A 49 11.14 4.55 -4.06
N GLU A 50 10.82 5.25 -2.97
CA GLU A 50 10.06 4.65 -1.86
C GLU A 50 8.65 4.28 -2.32
N ILE A 51 8.08 3.23 -1.71
CA ILE A 51 6.72 2.78 -2.00
C ILE A 51 5.85 3.10 -0.79
N LEU A 52 4.75 3.79 -1.04
CA LEU A 52 3.72 4.09 -0.04
C LEU A 52 2.72 2.94 0.00
N PHE A 53 2.48 2.40 1.19
CA PHE A 53 1.49 1.37 1.45
C PHE A 53 0.45 1.84 2.46
N GLU A 54 -0.78 1.33 2.32
CA GLU A 54 -1.64 1.14 3.48
C GLU A 54 -1.06 -0.01 4.32
N GLY A 55 -0.98 0.17 5.64
CA GLY A 55 -0.40 -0.83 6.52
C GLY A 55 -0.23 -0.30 7.92
N GLY A 56 0.54 -0.98 8.76
CA GLY A 56 0.80 -0.50 10.11
C GLY A 56 1.44 -1.55 11.00
N PRO A 57 1.76 -1.18 12.25
CA PRO A 57 2.14 -2.15 13.26
C PRO A 57 1.00 -3.14 13.48
N ARG A 58 1.27 -4.44 13.51
CA ARG A 58 0.26 -5.48 13.76
C ARG A 58 -0.35 -5.41 15.17
N VAL A 59 0.38 -4.79 16.09
CA VAL A 59 0.04 -4.71 17.51
C VAL A 59 -0.70 -3.41 17.87
N GLU A 60 -0.72 -2.42 16.98
CA GLU A 60 -1.48 -1.19 17.16
C GLU A 60 -2.80 -1.28 16.39
N GLU A 61 -3.89 -0.86 17.02
CA GLU A 61 -5.21 -0.84 16.39
C GLU A 61 -5.32 0.35 15.39
N GLY A 62 -5.64 0.05 14.13
CA GLY A 62 -5.98 1.03 13.09
C GLY A 62 -5.09 0.98 11.84
N SER A 63 -5.66 1.32 10.68
CA SER A 63 -4.90 1.51 9.44
C SER A 63 -3.95 2.71 9.58
N SER A 64 -2.73 2.58 9.06
CA SER A 64 -1.74 3.65 8.94
C SER A 64 -1.17 3.68 7.52
N LEU A 65 -0.27 4.62 7.27
CA LEU A 65 0.55 4.60 6.06
C LEU A 65 1.97 4.16 6.38
N LEU A 66 2.54 3.33 5.52
CA LEU A 66 3.92 2.89 5.59
C LEU A 66 4.69 3.42 4.39
N SER A 67 5.90 3.88 4.63
CA SER A 67 6.88 4.18 3.58
C SER A 67 7.94 3.09 3.60
N TYR A 68 8.03 2.33 2.51
CA TYR A 68 9.02 1.28 2.31
C TYR A 68 10.12 1.76 1.37
N ASP A 69 11.37 1.67 1.81
CA ASP A 69 12.55 1.89 0.99
C ASP A 69 13.08 0.54 0.47
N PRO A 70 12.87 0.20 -0.81
CA PRO A 70 13.35 -1.06 -1.38
C PRO A 70 14.88 -1.15 -1.48
N SER A 71 15.59 -0.02 -1.46
CA SER A 71 17.06 -0.01 -1.56
C SER A 71 17.75 -0.36 -0.26
N LEU A 72 17.10 -0.04 0.86
CA LEU A 72 17.58 -0.32 2.21
C LEU A 72 16.82 -1.47 2.89
N GLU A 73 15.74 -1.95 2.26
CA GLU A 73 14.79 -2.92 2.83
C GLU A 73 14.26 -2.46 4.20
N THR A 74 13.94 -1.17 4.32
CA THR A 74 13.46 -0.57 5.58
C THR A 74 12.05 -0.02 5.44
N THR A 75 11.28 -0.12 6.51
CA THR A 75 9.92 0.39 6.59
C THR A 75 9.81 1.40 7.73
N ARG A 76 9.11 2.51 7.48
CA ARG A 76 8.73 3.49 8.50
C ARG A 76 7.24 3.73 8.49
N THR A 77 6.64 3.79 9.67
CA THR A 77 5.25 4.23 9.84
C THR A 77 5.18 5.74 9.69
N LEU A 78 4.33 6.21 8.79
CA LEU A 78 4.01 7.61 8.61
C LEU A 78 2.85 7.97 9.56
N LYS A 79 3.17 8.64 10.66
CA LYS A 79 2.14 9.13 11.59
C LYS A 79 1.36 10.28 10.95
N ILE A 80 0.11 10.02 10.59
CA ILE A 80 -0.84 11.04 10.17
C ILE A 80 -1.74 11.35 11.37
N HIS A 81 -1.86 12.63 11.71
CA HIS A 81 -2.79 13.07 12.74
C HIS A 81 -4.23 12.88 12.24
N ASP A 82 -5.11 12.33 13.08
CA ASP A 82 -6.52 12.07 12.76
C ASP A 82 -6.77 11.14 11.55
N PHE A 83 -5.87 10.17 11.30
CA PHE A 83 -6.13 9.15 10.29
C PHE A 83 -7.36 8.32 10.71
N PRO A 84 -8.34 8.12 9.80
CA PRO A 84 -9.53 7.38 10.14
C PRO A 84 -9.17 5.93 10.49
N TYR A 85 -9.85 5.38 11.50
CA TYR A 85 -9.64 4.00 11.97
C TYR A 85 -9.82 2.97 10.85
N GLU A 86 -10.78 3.24 9.96
CA GLU A 86 -11.02 2.50 8.73
C GLU A 86 -10.92 3.44 7.53
N SER A 87 -10.15 3.03 6.54
CA SER A 87 -10.07 3.66 5.23
C SER A 87 -10.23 2.60 4.15
N ILE A 88 -10.94 2.94 3.07
CA ILE A 88 -10.91 2.14 1.85
C ILE A 88 -9.99 2.86 0.88
N VAL A 89 -8.87 2.22 0.54
CA VAL A 89 -7.98 2.69 -0.52
C VAL A 89 -8.37 1.99 -1.81
N GLU A 90 -8.93 2.75 -2.75
CA GLU A 90 -9.22 2.25 -4.10
C GLU A 90 -8.24 2.87 -5.10
N THR A 91 -7.57 2.02 -5.89
CA THR A 91 -6.74 2.46 -7.01
C THR A 91 -7.66 2.96 -8.13
N TYR A 92 -7.73 4.28 -8.30
CA TYR A 92 -8.46 4.88 -9.41
C TYR A 92 -7.63 4.80 -10.71
N ILE A 93 -8.02 3.87 -11.59
CA ILE A 93 -7.38 3.66 -12.90
C ILE A 93 -8.29 4.26 -13.98
N GLU A 94 -8.32 5.58 -14.10
CA GLU A 94 -8.94 6.23 -15.25
C GLU A 94 -8.00 7.29 -15.84
N THR A 95 -8.16 7.55 -17.13
CA THR A 95 -7.49 8.69 -17.77
C THR A 95 -8.18 9.95 -17.27
N LEU A 96 -7.47 10.80 -16.52
CA LEU A 96 -7.93 12.15 -16.18
C LEU A 96 -8.08 12.95 -17.48
N VAL A 97 -9.25 12.83 -18.11
CA VAL A 97 -9.61 13.67 -19.25
C VAL A 97 -9.75 15.08 -18.69
N ALA A 98 -8.97 16.02 -19.22
CA ALA A 98 -9.14 17.42 -18.85
C ALA A 98 -10.61 17.81 -19.08
N LEU A 99 -11.29 18.32 -18.04
CA LEU A 99 -12.70 18.74 -18.09
C LEU A 99 -13.03 19.62 -19.32
N ASN A 100 -12.03 20.28 -19.89
CA ASN A 100 -12.19 21.20 -21.02
C ASN A 100 -12.19 20.51 -22.40
N SER A 101 -12.02 19.19 -22.51
CA SER A 101 -11.98 18.48 -23.81
C SER A 101 -13.24 17.66 -24.12
N GLY A 102 -14.21 17.58 -23.21
CA GLY A 102 -15.46 16.85 -23.42
C GLY A 102 -16.53 17.68 -24.15
N THR A 103 -17.12 17.12 -25.21
CA THR A 103 -18.41 17.61 -25.71
C THR A 103 -19.52 17.01 -24.86
N TYR A 104 -20.07 17.80 -23.94
CA TYR A 104 -21.17 17.36 -23.09
C TYR A 104 -22.46 17.27 -23.89
N VAL A 105 -23.01 16.06 -24.04
CA VAL A 105 -24.36 15.85 -24.56
C VAL A 105 -25.33 16.20 -23.43
N ARG A 106 -26.05 17.32 -23.54
CA ARG A 106 -27.14 17.66 -22.62
C ARG A 106 -28.29 16.66 -22.81
N GLN A 107 -28.75 16.06 -21.71
CA GLN A 107 -30.07 15.43 -21.61
C GLN A 107 -31.17 16.49 -21.51
#